data_AF-A0A7M3ZX58-F1
#
_entry.id   AF-A0A7M3ZX58-F1
#
_cell.length_a   1.000
_cell.length_b   1.000
_cell.length_c   1.000
_cell.angle_alpha   90.00
_cell.angle_beta   90.00
_cell.angle_gamma   90.00
#
_symmetry.space_group_name_H-M   'P 1'
#
loop_
_entity.id
_entity.type
_entity.pdbx_description
1 polymer ?
#
loop_
_entity_poly.entity_id
_entity_poly.type
_entity_poly.pdbx_seq_one_letter_code
_entity_poly.pdbx_strand_id
1 'polypeptide(L)'
;MNNAIDKRTIRVQLGRRTCTVCGKESPYLRCHHRAVDAHGDGKPGEPCNGRTTANATRSNAYRRGEVQSVRMDEMVEDARIRLGIDRLPVQVKCMKKLNSRDQTPEAIEKGILRARHELPVFRDGTVRFDMSDVPTTHFRPREIDVPWKTLHALGYTHDHRGQPLEHDEQILELFPQDFIVAKGAADFLLRTAKYVDELLVRYYNMEPYYNAERADDLIGHLICALAPHTSGGVLSRIIGWADCSGGYAHPLFHAAKRRNCDGDEDAIMLLMDGLLNFSRDILPANRGGQMDAPLVLTTRLNPTEVDKEALNVDSGWFYERDFYEATLKQPHPKDIQGRMDFVERRLGSVAAVRGYGFTHDCNALDDGPALSAYKTLETMIDKMNGQLALGQRLRGVNVRQVASSVVRSH
;
A
#
# COMPACT_ATOMS: atom_id res chain seq x y z
N MET A 1 5.59 -24.67 -0.16
CA MET A 1 6.98 -25.07 0.13
C MET A 1 7.07 -26.50 0.65
N ASN A 2 6.30 -26.89 1.67
CA ASN A 2 6.38 -28.23 2.30
C ASN A 2 6.29 -29.39 1.31
N ASN A 3 5.30 -29.38 0.42
CA ASN A 3 5.18 -30.42 -0.63
C ASN A 3 6.42 -30.52 -1.54
N ALA A 4 7.20 -29.44 -1.66
CA ALA A 4 8.45 -29.43 -2.42
C ALA A 4 9.63 -29.97 -1.60
N ILE A 5 9.63 -29.74 -0.27
CA ILE A 5 10.58 -30.33 0.68
C ILE A 5 10.40 -31.85 0.74
N ASP A 6 9.15 -32.34 0.79
CA ASP A 6 8.85 -33.78 0.81
C ASP A 6 9.37 -34.50 -0.44
N LYS A 7 9.32 -33.81 -1.59
CA LYS A 7 9.88 -34.31 -2.86
C LYS A 7 11.40 -34.22 -2.93
N ARG A 8 12.05 -33.54 -1.97
CA ARG A 8 13.47 -33.16 -1.89
C ARG A 8 13.95 -32.33 -3.06
N THR A 9 13.84 -32.85 -4.28
CA THR A 9 14.20 -32.17 -5.52
C THR A 9 12.96 -31.79 -6.31
N ILE A 10 12.91 -30.56 -6.82
CA ILE A 10 11.90 -30.11 -7.78
C ILE A 10 12.55 -29.68 -9.09
N ARG A 11 11.81 -29.84 -10.20
CA ARG A 11 12.20 -29.31 -11.52
C ARG A 11 11.36 -28.08 -11.83
N VAL A 12 12.01 -26.92 -11.96
CA VAL A 12 11.36 -25.63 -12.16
C VAL A 12 12.13 -24.76 -13.14
N GLN A 13 11.45 -23.84 -13.83
CA GLN A 13 12.09 -22.89 -14.74
C GLN A 13 12.71 -21.74 -13.96
N LEU A 14 14.03 -21.63 -14.00
CA LEU A 14 14.80 -20.59 -13.32
C LEU A 14 15.89 -20.04 -14.24
N GLY A 15 16.32 -18.80 -14.02
CA GLY A 15 17.47 -18.21 -14.72
C GLY A 15 18.77 -18.95 -14.42
N ARG A 16 19.64 -19.13 -15.43
CA ARG A 16 20.97 -19.71 -15.23
C ARG A 16 21.96 -18.66 -14.78
N ARG A 17 22.70 -18.96 -13.71
CA ARG A 17 23.75 -18.11 -13.17
C ARG A 17 24.90 -18.98 -12.70
N THR A 18 26.11 -18.42 -12.72
CA THR A 18 27.33 -19.11 -12.28
C THR A 18 27.91 -18.41 -11.07
N CYS A 19 28.30 -19.17 -10.04
CA CYS A 19 28.94 -18.63 -8.87
C CYS A 19 30.38 -18.18 -9.19
N THR A 20 30.74 -16.96 -8.80
CA THR A 20 32.09 -16.42 -9.02
C THR A 20 33.15 -17.01 -8.09
N VAL A 21 32.74 -17.76 -7.06
CA VAL A 21 33.64 -18.34 -6.05
C VAL A 21 33.89 -19.83 -6.33
N CYS A 22 32.83 -20.63 -6.44
CA CYS A 22 32.95 -22.07 -6.64
C CYS A 22 32.76 -22.54 -8.09
N GLY A 23 32.44 -21.64 -9.03
CA GLY A 23 32.24 -21.97 -10.44
C GLY A 23 30.98 -22.80 -10.75
N LYS A 24 30.23 -23.25 -9.74
CA LYS A 24 29.01 -24.07 -9.94
C LYS A 24 27.81 -23.22 -10.38
N GLU A 25 26.90 -23.84 -11.12
CA GLU A 25 25.66 -23.20 -11.60
C GLU A 25 24.60 -23.11 -10.50
N SER A 26 24.15 -21.89 -10.18
CA SER A 26 23.15 -21.64 -9.15
C SER A 26 22.11 -20.66 -9.67
N PRO A 27 20.80 -20.94 -9.60
CA PRO A 27 19.78 -20.01 -10.09
C PRO A 27 19.59 -18.77 -9.18
N TYR A 28 20.12 -18.80 -7.96
CA TYR A 28 19.99 -17.74 -6.94
C TYR A 28 21.08 -16.69 -7.04
N LEU A 29 20.83 -15.48 -6.51
CA LEU A 29 21.80 -14.38 -6.45
C LEU A 29 23.04 -14.70 -5.59
N ARG A 30 22.87 -15.51 -4.55
CA ARG A 30 23.95 -16.08 -3.73
C ARG A 30 23.99 -17.59 -3.92
N CYS A 31 25.19 -18.15 -4.05
CA CYS A 31 25.36 -19.57 -4.30
C CYS A 31 24.82 -20.43 -3.15
N HIS A 32 23.96 -21.39 -3.49
CA HIS A 32 23.30 -22.30 -2.55
C HIS A 32 24.08 -23.60 -2.29
N HIS A 33 25.16 -23.87 -3.03
CA HIS A 33 25.91 -25.11 -2.87
C HIS A 33 26.67 -25.12 -1.54
N ARG A 34 26.45 -26.17 -0.74
CA ARG A 34 27.19 -26.43 0.49
C ARG A 34 28.67 -26.70 0.23
N ALA A 35 29.51 -26.28 1.18
CA ALA A 35 30.84 -26.84 1.33
C ALA A 35 30.73 -28.35 1.58
N VAL A 36 31.67 -29.11 1.05
CA VAL A 36 31.75 -30.56 1.26
C VAL A 36 32.75 -30.86 2.36
N ASP A 37 32.48 -31.86 3.17
CA ASP A 37 33.42 -32.38 4.15
C ASP A 37 34.46 -33.33 3.53
N ALA A 38 35.30 -33.94 4.36
CA ALA A 38 36.35 -34.87 3.92
C ALA A 38 35.80 -36.15 3.27
N HIS A 39 34.52 -36.45 3.46
CA HIS A 39 33.82 -37.62 2.91
C HIS A 39 33.00 -37.26 1.66
N GLY A 40 32.95 -35.97 1.29
CA GLY A 40 32.21 -35.47 0.14
C GLY A 40 30.76 -35.08 0.45
N ASP A 41 30.34 -35.14 1.72
CA ASP A 41 28.99 -34.80 2.15
C ASP A 41 28.83 -33.29 2.37
N GLY A 42 27.68 -32.74 1.96
CA GLY A 42 27.39 -31.32 2.06
C GLY A 42 27.10 -30.88 3.50
N LYS A 43 27.93 -29.99 4.05
CA LYS A 43 27.79 -29.45 5.41
C LYS A 43 26.58 -28.51 5.52
N PRO A 44 25.55 -28.85 6.33
CA PRO A 44 24.40 -27.98 6.55
C PRO A 44 24.82 -26.64 7.15
N GLY A 45 24.22 -25.54 6.68
CA GLY A 45 24.51 -24.19 7.19
C GLY A 45 25.81 -23.56 6.66
N GLU A 46 26.62 -24.29 5.89
CA GLU A 46 27.84 -23.78 5.25
C GLU A 46 27.74 -23.69 3.71
N PRO A 47 26.76 -22.93 3.13
CA PRO A 47 26.72 -22.70 1.70
C PRO A 47 27.80 -21.72 1.26
N CYS A 48 28.27 -21.89 0.03
CA CYS A 48 29.30 -21.09 -0.61
C CYS A 48 29.03 -19.58 -0.52
N ASN A 49 27.78 -19.14 -0.64
CA ASN A 49 27.35 -17.74 -0.52
C ASN A 49 28.00 -16.75 -1.50
N GLY A 50 28.89 -17.21 -2.37
CA GLY A 50 29.49 -16.40 -3.42
C GLY A 50 28.43 -15.78 -4.33
N ARG A 51 28.68 -14.54 -4.75
CA ARG A 51 27.84 -13.85 -5.73
C ARG A 51 27.74 -14.67 -7.01
N THR A 52 26.56 -14.67 -7.64
CA THR A 52 26.37 -15.32 -8.93
C THR A 52 26.14 -14.27 -10.03
N THR A 53 26.64 -14.57 -11.22
CA THR A 53 26.45 -13.75 -12.43
C THR A 53 25.53 -14.48 -13.38
N ALA A 54 24.55 -13.77 -13.93
CA ALA A 54 23.64 -14.34 -14.93
C ALA A 54 24.45 -14.80 -16.15
N ASN A 55 24.17 -16.01 -16.63
CA ASN A 55 24.83 -16.55 -17.82
C ASN A 55 24.26 -15.86 -19.06
N ALA A 56 25.11 -15.58 -20.04
CA ALA A 56 24.66 -15.02 -21.32
C ALA A 56 23.72 -16.02 -22.01
N THR A 57 22.57 -15.55 -22.47
CA THR A 57 21.61 -16.36 -23.24
C THR A 57 21.50 -15.82 -24.66
N ARG A 58 21.47 -16.73 -25.64
CA ARG A 58 21.17 -16.41 -27.05
C ARG A 58 19.68 -16.34 -27.34
N SER A 59 18.84 -16.60 -26.33
CA SER A 59 17.39 -16.62 -26.48
C SER A 59 16.83 -15.20 -26.55
N ASN A 60 16.12 -14.91 -27.63
CA ASN A 60 15.25 -13.73 -27.75
C ASN A 60 13.89 -13.94 -27.09
N ALA A 61 13.68 -15.07 -26.39
CA ALA A 61 12.45 -15.31 -25.66
C ALA A 61 12.27 -14.26 -24.55
N TYR A 62 11.01 -13.91 -24.34
CA TYR A 62 10.62 -12.90 -23.37
C TYR A 62 10.82 -13.36 -21.91
N ARG A 63 10.94 -14.68 -21.69
CA ARG A 63 11.39 -15.30 -20.44
C ARG A 63 12.54 -16.25 -20.76
N ARG A 64 13.61 -16.16 -19.97
CA ARG A 64 14.93 -16.76 -20.27
C ARG A 64 15.31 -17.94 -19.39
N GLY A 65 14.44 -18.36 -18.48
CA GLY A 65 14.75 -19.46 -17.58
C GLY A 65 14.72 -20.82 -18.28
N GLU A 66 15.56 -21.71 -17.77
CA GLU A 66 15.69 -23.09 -18.21
C GLU A 66 15.20 -24.01 -17.08
N VAL A 67 14.76 -25.23 -17.43
CA VAL A 67 14.33 -26.20 -16.42
C VAL A 67 15.55 -26.66 -15.63
N GLN A 68 15.61 -26.29 -14.35
CA GLN A 68 16.68 -26.65 -13.43
C GLN A 68 16.13 -27.53 -12.31
N SER A 69 16.98 -28.43 -11.80
CA SER A 69 16.69 -29.24 -10.62
C SER A 69 17.19 -28.52 -9.38
N VAL A 70 16.33 -28.33 -8.40
CA VAL A 70 16.63 -27.63 -7.15
C VAL A 70 16.41 -28.54 -5.96
N ARG A 71 17.42 -28.68 -5.09
CA ARG A 71 17.35 -29.37 -3.79
C ARG A 71 16.69 -28.46 -2.76
N MET A 72 15.38 -28.60 -2.61
CA MET A 72 14.56 -27.78 -1.71
C MET A 72 14.81 -28.11 -0.25
N ASP A 73 15.06 -29.39 0.06
CA ASP A 73 15.39 -29.87 1.40
C ASP A 73 16.66 -29.21 1.96
N GLU A 74 17.75 -29.23 1.19
CA GLU A 74 19.02 -28.62 1.59
C GLU A 74 18.91 -27.09 1.67
N MET A 75 18.31 -26.45 0.65
CA MET A 75 18.18 -24.99 0.59
C MET A 75 17.34 -24.44 1.75
N VAL A 76 16.21 -25.06 2.06
CA VAL A 76 15.34 -24.60 3.14
C VAL A 76 16.01 -24.79 4.50
N GLU A 77 16.74 -25.89 4.70
CA GLU A 77 17.48 -26.11 5.94
C GLU A 77 18.62 -25.11 6.12
N ASP A 78 19.34 -24.77 5.05
CA ASP A 78 20.39 -23.74 5.11
C ASP A 78 19.82 -22.35 5.39
N ALA A 79 18.66 -22.04 4.81
CA ALA A 79 17.92 -20.80 5.11
C ALA A 79 17.46 -20.76 6.57
N ARG A 80 16.97 -21.88 7.12
CA ARG A 80 16.56 -22.01 8.52
C ARG A 80 17.72 -21.76 9.48
N ILE A 81 18.87 -22.39 9.22
CA ILE A 81 20.09 -22.23 10.02
C ILE A 81 20.58 -20.78 9.94
N ARG A 82 20.65 -20.20 8.74
CA ARG A 82 21.10 -18.81 8.52
C ARG A 82 20.25 -17.80 9.26
N LEU A 83 18.93 -17.97 9.20
CA LEU A 83 18.01 -17.10 9.91
C LEU A 83 18.05 -17.31 11.43
N GLY A 84 18.66 -18.39 11.94
CA GLY A 84 18.69 -18.71 13.36
C GLY A 84 17.29 -18.96 13.92
N ILE A 85 16.45 -19.67 13.17
CA ILE A 85 15.07 -20.00 13.58
C ILE A 85 14.93 -21.49 13.89
N ASP A 86 14.26 -21.82 14.98
CA ASP A 86 14.16 -23.22 15.43
C ASP A 86 13.16 -24.03 14.58
N ARG A 87 12.06 -23.39 14.19
CA ARG A 87 10.96 -24.03 13.46
C ARG A 87 10.56 -23.22 12.24
N LEU A 88 10.31 -23.91 11.15
CA LEU A 88 9.73 -23.33 9.95
C LEU A 88 8.23 -23.07 10.15
N PRO A 89 7.66 -22.04 9.48
CA PRO A 89 6.22 -21.84 9.43
C PRO A 89 5.48 -23.07 8.91
N VAL A 90 4.27 -23.30 9.42
CA VAL A 90 3.42 -24.44 9.00
C VAL A 90 3.18 -24.43 7.50
N GLN A 91 3.02 -23.25 6.88
CA GLN A 91 2.85 -23.14 5.44
C GLN A 91 3.56 -21.91 4.89
N VAL A 92 4.45 -22.16 3.92
CA VAL A 92 5.01 -21.10 3.06
C VAL A 92 4.45 -21.28 1.66
N LYS A 93 3.62 -20.33 1.23
CA LYS A 93 3.06 -20.28 -0.14
C LYS A 93 4.12 -19.71 -1.08
N CYS A 94 4.24 -20.32 -2.26
CA CYS A 94 5.22 -19.91 -3.27
C CYS A 94 4.53 -19.81 -4.63
N MET A 95 5.13 -19.04 -5.53
CA MET A 95 4.70 -18.98 -6.92
C MET A 95 5.00 -20.30 -7.64
N LYS A 96 4.04 -20.82 -8.41
CA LYS A 96 4.25 -22.01 -9.25
C LYS A 96 5.25 -21.76 -10.39
N LYS A 97 5.31 -20.53 -10.89
CA LYS A 97 6.17 -20.09 -11.99
C LYS A 97 6.59 -18.64 -11.79
N LEU A 98 7.84 -18.34 -12.12
CA LEU A 98 8.33 -16.96 -12.19
C LEU A 98 7.96 -16.35 -13.54
N ASN A 99 7.28 -15.21 -13.50
CA ASN A 99 6.85 -14.49 -14.70
C ASN A 99 7.83 -13.40 -15.13
N SER A 100 8.90 -13.18 -14.37
CA SER A 100 9.93 -12.21 -14.70
C SER A 100 10.81 -12.64 -15.87
N ARG A 101 11.48 -11.66 -16.49
CA ARG A 101 12.28 -11.88 -17.71
C ARG A 101 13.39 -12.90 -17.48
N ASP A 102 14.20 -12.64 -16.45
CA ASP A 102 15.38 -13.44 -16.15
C ASP A 102 15.07 -14.60 -15.18
N GLN A 103 13.80 -14.75 -14.77
CA GLN A 103 13.30 -15.81 -13.88
C GLN A 103 14.23 -16.06 -12.68
N THR A 104 14.74 -14.97 -12.09
CA THR A 104 15.56 -15.02 -10.87
C THR A 104 14.62 -15.05 -9.67
N PRO A 105 14.68 -16.08 -8.82
CA PRO A 105 13.84 -16.18 -7.63
C PRO A 105 14.28 -15.19 -6.55
N GLU A 106 13.33 -14.71 -5.75
CA GLU A 106 13.62 -14.05 -4.47
C GLU A 106 14.30 -15.04 -3.50
N ALA A 107 15.12 -14.53 -2.60
CA ALA A 107 15.72 -15.31 -1.52
C ALA A 107 14.63 -15.98 -0.66
N ILE A 108 14.76 -17.29 -0.42
CA ILE A 108 13.72 -18.06 0.28
C ILE A 108 13.58 -17.64 1.75
N GLU A 109 14.67 -17.12 2.34
CA GLU A 109 14.72 -16.53 3.66
C GLU A 109 13.64 -15.46 3.84
N LYS A 110 13.46 -14.58 2.84
CA LYS A 110 12.42 -13.55 2.86
C LYS A 110 11.02 -14.17 2.89
N GLY A 111 10.79 -15.21 2.08
CA GLY A 111 9.51 -15.94 2.05
C GLY A 111 9.19 -16.65 3.38
N ILE A 112 10.21 -17.21 4.04
CA ILE A 112 10.08 -17.83 5.37
C ILE A 112 9.69 -16.77 6.41
N LEU A 113 10.40 -15.64 6.43
CA LEU A 113 10.11 -14.54 7.36
C LEU A 113 8.72 -13.94 7.12
N ARG A 114 8.31 -13.70 5.86
CA ARG A 114 6.94 -13.24 5.56
C ARG A 114 5.88 -14.20 6.08
N ALA A 115 6.09 -15.50 5.90
CA ALA A 115 5.15 -16.52 6.38
C ALA A 115 5.09 -16.60 7.92
N ARG A 116 6.19 -16.30 8.64
CA ARG A 116 6.17 -16.18 10.11
C ARG A 116 5.30 -15.02 10.59
N HIS A 117 5.26 -13.93 9.83
CA HIS A 117 4.44 -12.74 10.12
C HIS A 117 3.08 -12.75 9.41
N GLU A 118 2.71 -13.86 8.78
CA GLU A 118 1.45 -14.03 8.05
C GLU A 118 1.22 -12.94 6.98
N LEU A 119 2.30 -12.52 6.31
CA LEU A 119 2.25 -11.46 5.31
C LEU A 119 2.15 -12.02 3.89
N PRO A 120 1.23 -11.47 3.06
CA PRO A 120 1.25 -11.70 1.63
C PRO A 120 2.40 -10.95 0.98
N VAL A 121 2.68 -11.27 -0.28
CA VAL A 121 3.65 -10.54 -1.11
C VAL A 121 3.05 -10.26 -2.46
N PHE A 122 3.21 -9.03 -2.94
CA PHE A 122 2.79 -8.64 -4.29
C PHE A 122 3.84 -9.03 -5.33
N ARG A 123 3.48 -8.96 -6.62
CA ARG A 123 4.33 -9.44 -7.73
C ARG A 123 5.68 -8.74 -7.87
N ASP A 124 5.86 -7.61 -7.20
CA ASP A 124 7.07 -6.79 -7.19
C ASP A 124 7.89 -6.95 -5.91
N GLY A 125 7.50 -7.87 -5.01
CA GLY A 125 8.18 -8.15 -3.74
C GLY A 125 7.68 -7.34 -2.54
N THR A 126 6.83 -6.34 -2.75
CA THR A 126 6.31 -5.46 -1.69
C THR A 126 5.12 -6.06 -0.96
N VAL A 127 4.89 -5.59 0.28
CA VAL A 127 3.71 -5.89 1.08
C VAL A 127 2.75 -4.70 0.99
N ARG A 128 1.50 -4.95 0.61
CA ARG A 128 0.52 -3.90 0.30
C ARG A 128 -0.75 -4.07 1.11
N PHE A 129 -1.32 -2.93 1.48
CA PHE A 129 -2.66 -2.86 2.04
C PHE A 129 -3.50 -1.93 1.16
N ASP A 130 -4.60 -2.45 0.63
CA ASP A 130 -5.52 -1.71 -0.23
C ASP A 130 -6.62 -1.07 0.61
N MET A 131 -6.95 0.19 0.34
CA MET A 131 -8.05 0.91 0.98
C MET A 131 -8.68 1.93 0.05
N SER A 132 -9.94 2.26 0.29
CA SER A 132 -10.63 3.30 -0.48
C SER A 132 -10.11 4.70 -0.12
N ASP A 133 -9.95 5.55 -1.11
CA ASP A 133 -9.46 6.91 -0.91
C ASP A 133 -10.57 7.82 -0.40
N VAL A 134 -10.35 8.46 0.75
CA VAL A 134 -11.29 9.45 1.30
C VAL A 134 -10.57 10.80 1.45
N PRO A 135 -11.03 11.87 0.79
CA PRO A 135 -10.40 13.17 0.91
C PRO A 135 -10.78 13.84 2.24
N THR A 136 -9.80 14.38 2.96
CA THR A 136 -10.03 15.31 4.08
C THR A 136 -8.97 16.39 4.11
N THR A 137 -9.33 17.56 4.61
CA THR A 137 -8.41 18.69 4.81
C THR A 137 -8.18 18.99 6.29
N HIS A 138 -9.07 18.53 7.16
CA HIS A 138 -9.04 18.80 8.59
C HIS A 138 -9.40 17.55 9.39
N PHE A 139 -8.93 17.51 10.64
CA PHE A 139 -9.21 16.42 11.57
C PHE A 139 -9.04 16.91 13.01
N ARG A 140 -9.60 16.20 13.96
CA ARG A 140 -9.30 16.34 15.40
C ARG A 140 -8.39 15.21 15.86
N PRO A 141 -7.47 15.46 16.80
CA PRO A 141 -6.67 14.40 17.42
C PRO A 141 -7.50 13.20 17.91
N ARG A 142 -8.67 13.47 18.52
CA ARG A 142 -9.60 12.42 18.97
C ARG A 142 -10.09 11.50 17.84
N GLU A 143 -10.30 12.03 16.64
CA GLU A 143 -10.85 11.27 15.49
C GLU A 143 -9.86 10.24 14.93
N ILE A 144 -8.57 10.39 15.27
CA ILE A 144 -7.51 9.55 14.72
C ILE A 144 -6.77 8.75 15.80
N ASP A 145 -7.32 8.70 17.01
CA ASP A 145 -6.80 7.95 18.16
C ASP A 145 -5.33 8.30 18.49
N VAL A 146 -4.94 9.57 18.33
CA VAL A 146 -3.58 10.05 18.61
C VAL A 146 -3.63 11.30 19.50
N PRO A 147 -2.95 11.32 20.66
CA PRO A 147 -2.91 12.49 21.53
C PRO A 147 -2.31 13.71 20.83
N TRP A 148 -2.86 14.89 21.11
CA TRP A 148 -2.40 16.16 20.54
C TRP A 148 -0.90 16.41 20.76
N LYS A 149 -0.33 15.93 21.87
CA LYS A 149 1.11 16.05 22.16
C LYS A 149 1.98 15.33 21.13
N THR A 150 1.52 14.17 20.66
CA THR A 150 2.20 13.41 19.61
C THR A 150 2.13 14.18 18.29
N LEU A 151 0.97 14.72 17.94
CA LEU A 151 0.79 15.57 16.74
C LEU A 151 1.63 16.85 16.82
N HIS A 152 1.72 17.46 18.00
CA HIS A 152 2.58 18.61 18.24
C HIS A 152 4.06 18.28 17.95
N ALA A 153 4.53 17.11 18.39
CA ALA A 153 5.88 16.63 18.05
C ALA A 153 6.07 16.36 16.54
N LEU A 154 4.99 16.05 15.80
CA LEU A 154 4.99 15.89 14.34
C LEU A 154 4.92 17.22 13.56
N GLY A 155 4.80 18.36 14.25
CA GLY A 155 4.79 19.70 13.67
C GLY A 155 3.45 20.43 13.70
N TYR A 156 2.38 19.81 14.21
CA TYR A 156 1.07 20.45 14.38
C TYR A 156 1.09 21.37 15.60
N THR A 157 1.47 22.64 15.39
CA THR A 157 1.65 23.60 16.50
C THR A 157 0.42 24.44 16.81
N HIS A 158 -0.43 24.69 15.82
CA HIS A 158 -1.62 25.52 15.93
C HIS A 158 -2.81 24.86 15.25
N ASP A 159 -4.00 25.16 15.74
CA ASP A 159 -5.26 24.77 15.12
C ASP A 159 -5.58 25.58 13.86
N HIS A 160 -6.69 25.24 13.20
CA HIS A 160 -7.14 25.89 11.98
C HIS A 160 -7.46 27.39 12.15
N ARG A 161 -7.61 27.87 13.38
CA ARG A 161 -7.86 29.29 13.73
C ARG A 161 -6.59 30.01 14.17
N GLY A 162 -5.43 29.32 14.13
CA GLY A 162 -4.16 29.84 14.57
C GLY A 162 -3.99 29.90 16.09
N GLN A 163 -4.83 29.22 16.87
CA GLN A 163 -4.62 29.10 18.31
C GLN A 163 -3.60 27.98 18.60
N PRO A 164 -2.75 28.10 19.63
CA PRO A 164 -1.86 27.03 20.05
C PRO A 164 -2.62 25.71 20.30
N LEU A 165 -2.02 24.59 19.91
CA LEU A 165 -2.58 23.26 20.15
C LEU A 165 -2.38 22.85 21.63
N GLU A 166 -3.48 22.57 22.32
CA GLU A 166 -3.54 22.32 23.77
C GLU A 166 -4.39 21.10 24.16
N HIS A 167 -5.33 20.65 23.31
CA HIS A 167 -6.20 19.50 23.60
C HIS A 167 -6.72 18.77 22.35
N ASP A 168 -7.33 17.58 22.57
CA ASP A 168 -7.70 16.64 21.50
C ASP A 168 -8.97 16.99 20.70
N GLU A 169 -9.66 18.07 21.05
CA GLU A 169 -10.90 18.53 20.41
C GLU A 169 -10.66 19.68 19.43
N GLN A 170 -9.43 20.22 19.35
CA GLN A 170 -9.08 21.25 18.38
C GLN A 170 -9.00 20.65 16.98
N ILE A 171 -9.54 21.39 16.01
CA ILE A 171 -9.51 21.00 14.60
C ILE A 171 -8.18 21.48 14.00
N LEU A 172 -7.41 20.54 13.47
CA LEU A 172 -6.13 20.76 12.83
C LEU A 172 -6.28 20.72 11.31
N GLU A 173 -5.55 21.58 10.61
CA GLU A 173 -5.40 21.50 9.16
C GLU A 173 -4.35 20.44 8.79
N LEU A 174 -4.76 19.40 8.09
CA LEU A 174 -3.93 18.27 7.65
C LEU A 174 -2.77 18.73 6.77
N PHE A 175 -1.55 18.24 7.04
CA PHE A 175 -0.44 18.50 6.13
C PHE A 175 -0.62 17.73 4.81
N PRO A 176 -0.21 18.30 3.66
CA PRO A 176 -0.52 17.74 2.33
C PRO A 176 -0.05 16.32 2.05
N GLN A 177 0.93 15.79 2.79
CA GLN A 177 1.46 14.43 2.63
C GLN A 177 1.31 13.61 3.92
N ASP A 178 0.50 14.05 4.86
CA ASP A 178 0.12 13.24 6.02
C ASP A 178 -1.11 12.38 5.70
N PHE A 179 -1.17 11.20 6.31
CA PHE A 179 -2.17 10.18 6.01
C PHE A 179 -2.70 9.57 7.30
N ILE A 180 -4.02 9.46 7.39
CA ILE A 180 -4.74 8.81 8.48
C ILE A 180 -5.19 7.46 7.96
N VAL A 181 -4.68 6.40 8.56
CA VAL A 181 -4.83 5.04 8.06
C VAL A 181 -6.11 4.41 8.64
N ALA A 182 -6.80 3.59 7.84
CA ALA A 182 -7.88 2.75 8.34
C ALA A 182 -7.39 1.86 9.50
N LYS A 183 -8.10 1.84 10.63
CA LYS A 183 -7.72 1.06 11.83
C LYS A 183 -7.59 -0.43 11.55
N GLY A 184 -8.33 -0.95 10.58
CA GLY A 184 -8.20 -2.34 10.09
C GLY A 184 -6.82 -2.70 9.51
N ALA A 185 -5.99 -1.71 9.13
CA ALA A 185 -4.64 -1.93 8.64
C ALA A 185 -3.58 -1.96 9.76
N ALA A 186 -3.93 -1.59 10.98
CA ALA A 186 -2.99 -1.39 12.08
C ALA A 186 -2.15 -2.65 12.40
N ASP A 187 -2.82 -3.79 12.61
CA ASP A 187 -2.15 -5.08 12.82
C ASP A 187 -1.29 -5.50 11.62
N PHE A 188 -1.80 -5.30 10.41
CA PHE A 188 -1.11 -5.68 9.18
C PHE A 188 0.20 -4.89 8.98
N LEU A 189 0.16 -3.57 9.21
CA LEU A 189 1.35 -2.72 9.13
C LEU A 189 2.32 -3.00 10.28
N LEU A 190 1.83 -3.29 11.50
CA LEU A 190 2.67 -3.70 12.62
C LEU A 190 3.43 -5.00 12.32
N ARG A 191 2.75 -6.02 11.79
CA ARG A 191 3.40 -7.27 11.34
C ARG A 191 4.40 -7.01 10.21
N THR A 192 4.09 -6.07 9.31
CA THR A 192 5.03 -5.66 8.24
C THR A 192 6.28 -4.99 8.81
N ALA A 193 6.15 -4.11 9.81
CA ALA A 193 7.28 -3.49 10.49
C ALA A 193 8.16 -4.53 11.22
N LYS A 194 7.53 -5.45 11.96
CA LYS A 194 8.22 -6.56 12.64
C LYS A 194 8.94 -7.49 11.65
N TYR A 195 8.34 -7.74 10.49
CA TYR A 195 8.99 -8.47 9.40
C TYR A 195 10.22 -7.73 8.87
N VAL A 196 10.13 -6.41 8.64
CA VAL A 196 11.27 -5.61 8.15
C VAL A 196 12.42 -5.62 9.14
N ASP A 197 12.14 -5.45 10.43
CA ASP A 197 13.17 -5.50 11.48
C ASP A 197 13.83 -6.88 11.56
N GLU A 198 13.03 -7.95 11.55
CA GLU A 198 13.55 -9.30 11.56
C GLU A 198 14.37 -9.62 10.30
N LEU A 199 13.97 -9.06 9.14
CA LEU A 199 14.72 -9.18 7.90
C LEU A 199 16.07 -8.43 7.97
N LEU A 200 16.08 -7.22 8.52
CA LEU A 200 17.31 -6.44 8.73
C LEU A 200 18.29 -7.19 9.64
N VAL A 201 17.81 -7.69 10.78
CA VAL A 201 18.64 -8.40 11.75
C VAL A 201 19.11 -9.75 11.22
N ARG A 202 18.19 -10.64 10.81
CA ARG A 202 18.50 -12.05 10.53
C ARG A 202 19.07 -12.29 9.14
N TYR A 203 18.74 -11.46 8.16
CA TYR A 203 19.17 -11.68 6.78
C TYR A 203 20.24 -10.68 6.33
N TYR A 204 20.11 -9.41 6.73
CA TYR A 204 21.08 -8.37 6.35
C TYR A 204 22.16 -8.11 7.41
N ASN A 205 22.01 -8.64 8.64
CA ASN A 205 22.92 -8.41 9.75
C ASN A 205 23.09 -6.91 10.05
N MET A 206 21.95 -6.22 10.14
CA MET A 206 21.82 -4.79 10.43
C MET A 206 20.93 -4.58 11.67
N GLU A 207 21.01 -3.39 12.26
CA GLU A 207 20.10 -3.00 13.34
C GLU A 207 18.63 -2.94 12.87
N PRO A 208 17.66 -3.20 13.76
CA PRO A 208 16.24 -3.01 13.46
C PRO A 208 15.94 -1.52 13.22
N TYR A 209 14.93 -1.24 12.40
CA TYR A 209 14.56 0.11 11.98
C TYR A 209 13.34 0.65 12.72
N TYR A 210 12.25 -0.13 12.80
CA TYR A 210 10.98 0.32 13.37
C TYR A 210 10.94 0.17 14.89
N ASN A 211 11.36 -0.99 15.42
CA ASN A 211 11.22 -1.35 16.83
C ASN A 211 9.79 -1.17 17.36
N ALA A 212 8.79 -1.40 16.51
CA ALA A 212 7.38 -1.19 16.81
C ALA A 212 6.78 -2.37 17.57
N GLU A 213 6.19 -2.12 18.74
CA GLU A 213 5.47 -3.12 19.54
C GLU A 213 3.96 -2.98 19.44
N ARG A 214 3.47 -1.76 19.23
CA ARG A 214 2.06 -1.43 18.97
C ARG A 214 1.93 -0.61 17.69
N ALA A 215 0.72 -0.57 17.13
CA ALA A 215 0.45 0.20 15.92
C ALA A 215 0.81 1.69 16.07
N ASP A 216 0.58 2.28 17.23
CA ASP A 216 0.90 3.69 17.51
C ASP A 216 2.40 4.01 17.42
N ASP A 217 3.28 3.02 17.52
CA ASP A 217 4.71 3.22 17.31
C ASP A 217 5.02 3.51 15.82
N LEU A 218 4.07 3.27 14.90
CA LEU A 218 4.19 3.60 13.48
C LEU A 218 3.82 5.05 13.16
N ILE A 219 3.30 5.81 14.14
CA ILE A 219 2.99 7.23 13.96
C ILE A 219 4.28 8.00 13.67
N GLY A 220 4.27 8.76 12.57
CA GLY A 220 5.44 9.48 12.07
C GLY A 220 6.31 8.70 11.09
N HIS A 221 6.12 7.38 10.96
CA HIS A 221 6.82 6.61 9.94
C HIS A 221 6.27 6.84 8.54
N LEU A 222 7.15 6.65 7.55
CA LEU A 222 6.86 6.92 6.16
C LEU A 222 6.27 5.70 5.45
N ILE A 223 5.29 5.98 4.59
CA ILE A 223 4.68 5.04 3.65
C ILE A 223 4.89 5.52 2.22
N CYS A 224 4.83 4.57 1.29
CA CYS A 224 4.63 4.84 -0.12
C CYS A 224 3.19 4.48 -0.46
N ALA A 225 2.41 5.44 -0.93
CA ALA A 225 1.09 5.20 -1.49
C ALA A 225 1.20 5.06 -3.02
N LEU A 226 0.50 4.09 -3.59
CA LEU A 226 0.57 3.75 -5.00
C LEU A 226 -0.82 3.41 -5.53
N ALA A 227 -1.24 4.15 -6.54
CA ALA A 227 -2.48 3.86 -7.24
C ALA A 227 -2.32 2.68 -8.21
N PRO A 228 -3.31 1.79 -8.28
CA PRO A 228 -3.53 0.92 -9.43
C PRO A 228 -3.40 1.67 -10.76
N HIS A 229 -2.88 0.98 -11.75
CA HIS A 229 -2.60 1.46 -13.10
C HIS A 229 -1.60 2.62 -13.18
N THR A 230 -0.81 2.84 -12.13
CA THR A 230 0.29 3.81 -12.13
C THR A 230 1.62 3.17 -11.76
N SER A 231 2.72 3.90 -11.95
CA SER A 231 4.06 3.48 -11.57
C SER A 231 4.82 4.51 -10.73
N GLY A 232 4.14 5.57 -10.31
CA GLY A 232 4.67 6.63 -9.46
C GLY A 232 4.08 6.50 -8.07
N GLY A 233 4.88 6.05 -7.12
CA GLY A 233 4.50 6.10 -5.71
C GLY A 233 4.61 7.52 -5.18
N VAL A 234 3.79 7.89 -4.19
CA VAL A 234 3.87 9.18 -3.50
C VAL A 234 4.21 8.93 -2.05
N LEU A 235 5.25 9.60 -1.56
CA LEU A 235 5.70 9.51 -0.18
C LEU A 235 4.67 10.17 0.74
N SER A 236 4.40 9.53 1.87
CA SER A 236 3.51 10.06 2.90
C SER A 236 3.93 9.62 4.29
N ARG A 237 3.36 10.23 5.32
CA ARG A 237 3.62 9.98 6.73
C ARG A 237 2.33 9.59 7.44
N ILE A 238 2.38 8.51 8.22
CA ILE A 238 1.25 8.08 9.05
C ILE A 238 1.11 9.05 10.22
N ILE A 239 -0.10 9.55 10.47
CA ILE A 239 -0.37 10.44 11.62
C ILE A 239 -1.44 9.95 12.59
N GLY A 240 -2.19 8.90 12.23
CA GLY A 240 -3.18 8.29 13.12
C GLY A 240 -3.99 7.19 12.46
N TRP A 241 -4.98 6.71 13.21
CA TRP A 241 -5.85 5.59 12.87
C TRP A 241 -7.32 5.99 12.98
N ALA A 242 -8.11 5.83 11.92
CA ALA A 242 -9.55 6.11 11.94
C ALA A 242 -10.37 4.82 11.85
N ASP A 243 -11.52 4.75 12.54
CA ASP A 243 -12.38 3.55 12.55
C ASP A 243 -13.29 3.50 11.32
N CYS A 244 -12.66 3.44 10.14
CA CYS A 244 -13.34 3.33 8.87
C CYS A 244 -12.62 2.35 7.92
N SER A 245 -13.23 2.09 6.76
CA SER A 245 -12.63 1.25 5.71
C SER A 245 -11.75 2.02 4.70
N GLY A 246 -11.64 3.34 4.86
CA GLY A 246 -10.93 4.22 3.93
C GLY A 246 -9.66 4.83 4.51
N GLY A 247 -8.77 5.29 3.65
CA GLY A 247 -7.61 6.09 4.03
C GLY A 247 -7.90 7.57 3.85
N TYR A 248 -7.82 8.35 4.93
CA TYR A 248 -8.00 9.80 4.82
C TYR A 248 -6.69 10.49 4.48
N ALA A 249 -6.73 11.36 3.47
CA ALA A 249 -5.60 12.19 3.10
C ALA A 249 -6.06 13.48 2.42
N HIS A 250 -5.12 14.41 2.28
CA HIS A 250 -5.36 15.67 1.57
C HIS A 250 -5.82 15.42 0.12
N PRO A 251 -6.81 16.16 -0.43
CA PRO A 251 -7.26 15.98 -1.82
C PRO A 251 -6.13 16.02 -2.85
N LEU A 252 -5.18 16.94 -2.67
CA LEU A 252 -3.98 17.00 -3.51
C LEU A 252 -3.14 15.72 -3.45
N PHE A 253 -3.08 15.04 -2.31
CA PHE A 253 -2.33 13.79 -2.17
C PHE A 253 -2.99 12.66 -2.97
N HIS A 254 -4.32 12.59 -2.97
CA HIS A 254 -5.08 11.67 -3.81
C HIS A 254 -4.89 11.98 -5.29
N ALA A 255 -5.00 13.25 -5.69
CA ALA A 255 -4.74 13.68 -7.06
C ALA A 255 -3.29 13.45 -7.53
N ALA A 256 -2.30 13.57 -6.65
CA ALA A 256 -0.90 13.26 -6.97
C ALA A 256 -0.68 11.79 -7.35
N LYS A 257 -1.56 10.89 -6.88
CA LYS A 257 -1.61 9.48 -7.25
C LYS A 257 -2.49 9.21 -8.48
N ARG A 258 -3.04 10.27 -9.11
CA ARG A 258 -4.02 10.21 -10.19
C ARG A 258 -5.36 9.62 -9.77
N ARG A 259 -5.81 9.96 -8.57
CA ARG A 259 -7.13 9.57 -8.03
C ARG A 259 -8.08 10.74 -7.95
N ASN A 260 -9.35 10.43 -8.21
CA ASN A 260 -10.45 11.40 -8.20
C ASN A 260 -11.33 11.24 -6.95
N CYS A 261 -11.12 10.18 -6.17
CA CYS A 261 -11.91 9.83 -4.99
C CYS A 261 -13.40 9.59 -5.29
N ASP A 262 -13.72 9.07 -6.47
CA ASP A 262 -15.08 8.66 -6.89
C ASP A 262 -15.38 7.18 -6.58
N GLY A 263 -14.66 6.60 -5.60
CA GLY A 263 -14.68 5.18 -5.26
C GLY A 263 -13.37 4.45 -5.60
N ASP A 264 -12.32 5.19 -5.97
CA ASP A 264 -10.97 4.69 -6.15
C ASP A 264 -10.42 3.98 -4.89
N GLU A 265 -9.59 2.97 -5.12
CA GLU A 265 -8.81 2.28 -4.11
C GLU A 265 -7.32 2.41 -4.43
N ASP A 266 -6.52 2.62 -3.38
CA ASP A 266 -5.07 2.73 -3.45
C ASP A 266 -4.38 1.78 -2.48
N ALA A 267 -3.16 1.41 -2.85
CA ALA A 267 -2.30 0.58 -2.02
C ALA A 267 -1.34 1.44 -1.22
N ILE A 268 -1.22 1.18 0.08
CA ILE A 268 -0.12 1.70 0.89
C ILE A 268 0.87 0.59 1.24
N MET A 269 2.14 0.95 1.36
CA MET A 269 3.20 0.08 1.84
C MET A 269 4.17 0.87 2.72
N LEU A 270 4.74 0.22 3.74
CA LEU A 270 5.80 0.83 4.54
C LEU A 270 7.00 1.16 3.64
N LEU A 271 7.56 2.37 3.78
CA LEU A 271 8.63 2.82 2.89
C LEU A 271 9.84 1.86 2.90
N MET A 272 10.24 1.38 4.09
CA MET A 272 11.41 0.51 4.21
C MET A 272 11.17 -0.87 3.60
N ASP A 273 9.94 -1.40 3.64
CA ASP A 273 9.57 -2.62 2.90
C ASP A 273 9.75 -2.41 1.40
N GLY A 274 9.20 -1.30 0.88
CA GLY A 274 9.35 -0.90 -0.51
C GLY A 274 10.82 -0.83 -0.94
N LEU A 275 11.69 -0.23 -0.12
CA LEU A 275 13.12 -0.09 -0.45
C LEU A 275 13.89 -1.42 -0.42
N LEU A 276 13.60 -2.30 0.55
CA LEU A 276 14.35 -3.56 0.74
C LEU A 276 13.89 -4.70 -0.17
N ASN A 277 12.61 -4.72 -0.52
CA ASN A 277 11.98 -5.89 -1.13
C ASN A 277 11.55 -5.68 -2.58
N PHE A 278 11.43 -4.43 -3.03
CA PHE A 278 11.17 -4.14 -4.44
C PHE A 278 12.38 -4.49 -5.33
N SER A 279 12.10 -5.08 -6.50
CA SER A 279 13.07 -5.12 -7.59
C SER A 279 12.39 -5.12 -8.96
N ARG A 280 12.95 -4.35 -9.90
CA ARG A 280 12.51 -4.38 -11.30
C ARG A 280 12.74 -5.74 -11.97
N ASP A 281 13.72 -6.51 -11.49
CA ASP A 281 14.10 -7.80 -12.08
C ASP A 281 13.09 -8.92 -11.77
N ILE A 282 12.23 -8.73 -10.77
CA ILE A 282 11.18 -9.70 -10.40
C ILE A 282 9.81 -9.34 -10.99
N LEU A 283 9.67 -8.16 -11.59
CA LEU A 283 8.45 -7.76 -12.27
C LEU A 283 8.12 -8.69 -13.44
N PRO A 284 6.82 -8.96 -13.70
CA PRO A 284 6.42 -9.75 -14.85
C PRO A 284 6.96 -9.16 -16.16
N ALA A 285 7.65 -9.97 -16.94
CA ALA A 285 7.89 -9.68 -18.34
C ALA A 285 6.62 -10.03 -19.10
N ASN A 286 5.57 -9.22 -18.99
CA ASN A 286 4.34 -9.21 -19.80
C ASN A 286 4.05 -7.73 -20.08
N ARG A 287 3.34 -7.41 -21.17
CA ARG A 287 2.84 -6.04 -21.36
C ARG A 287 2.01 -5.66 -20.13
N GLY A 288 2.30 -4.50 -19.55
CA GLY A 288 1.66 -4.04 -18.30
C GLY A 288 2.27 -4.60 -17.01
N GLY A 289 3.29 -5.47 -17.07
CA GLY A 289 3.90 -6.03 -15.86
C GLY A 289 4.67 -5.01 -14.99
N GLN A 290 4.97 -3.84 -15.56
CA GLN A 290 5.58 -2.71 -14.87
C GLN A 290 4.56 -1.72 -14.30
N MET A 291 3.29 -1.85 -14.67
CA MET A 291 2.21 -1.10 -14.05
C MET A 291 2.03 -1.59 -12.62
N ASP A 292 1.43 -0.77 -11.77
CA ASP A 292 1.16 -1.07 -10.36
C ASP A 292 2.43 -1.41 -9.58
N ALA A 293 3.58 -0.85 -9.95
CA ALA A 293 4.86 -1.03 -9.27
C ALA A 293 5.50 0.33 -9.01
N PRO A 294 6.08 0.59 -7.82
CA PRO A 294 6.63 1.90 -7.46
C PRO A 294 7.98 2.11 -8.17
N LEU A 295 7.97 2.39 -9.47
CA LEU A 295 9.18 2.57 -10.29
C LEU A 295 9.90 3.88 -9.99
N VAL A 296 9.13 4.88 -9.55
CA VAL A 296 9.57 6.22 -9.15
C VAL A 296 8.81 6.60 -7.88
N LEU A 297 9.46 7.35 -6.98
CA LEU A 297 8.86 7.85 -5.75
C LEU A 297 8.87 9.39 -5.77
N THR A 298 7.69 9.99 -5.75
CA THR A 298 7.51 11.43 -5.57
C THR A 298 7.62 11.76 -4.08
N THR A 299 8.64 12.51 -3.71
CA THR A 299 8.92 12.86 -2.30
C THR A 299 8.25 14.15 -1.85
N ARG A 300 7.92 15.04 -2.78
CA ARG A 300 7.27 16.31 -2.52
C ARG A 300 6.09 16.50 -3.45
N LEU A 301 4.96 16.88 -2.86
CA LEU A 301 3.77 17.23 -3.60
C LEU A 301 3.91 18.62 -4.22
N ASN A 302 3.65 18.73 -5.53
CA ASN A 302 3.54 20.00 -6.23
C ASN A 302 2.12 20.16 -6.80
N PRO A 303 1.28 21.10 -6.29
CA PRO A 303 -0.09 21.30 -6.76
C PRO A 303 -0.20 21.63 -8.25
N THR A 304 0.84 22.15 -8.89
CA THR A 304 0.78 22.46 -10.32
C THR A 304 0.92 21.22 -11.21
N GLU A 305 1.34 20.09 -10.64
CA GLU A 305 1.63 18.83 -11.35
C GLU A 305 0.59 17.73 -11.07
N VAL A 306 -0.36 17.98 -10.16
CA VAL A 306 -1.43 17.03 -9.81
C VAL A 306 -2.59 17.11 -10.82
N ASP A 307 -3.51 16.16 -10.71
CA ASP A 307 -4.73 16.15 -11.52
C ASP A 307 -5.57 17.43 -11.33
N LYS A 308 -6.23 17.87 -12.41
CA LYS A 308 -7.02 19.10 -12.44
C LYS A 308 -8.29 19.01 -11.59
N GLU A 309 -8.79 17.82 -11.28
CA GLU A 309 -10.00 17.67 -10.51
C GLU A 309 -9.85 18.23 -9.09
N ALA A 310 -8.74 17.92 -8.41
CA ALA A 310 -8.44 18.49 -7.10
C ALA A 310 -8.23 20.02 -7.12
N LEU A 311 -7.94 20.61 -8.28
CA LEU A 311 -7.83 22.05 -8.42
C LEU A 311 -9.18 22.76 -8.30
N ASN A 312 -10.30 22.05 -8.46
CA ASN A 312 -11.65 22.60 -8.36
C ASN A 312 -12.26 22.49 -6.95
N VAL A 313 -11.50 22.03 -5.95
CA VAL A 313 -11.99 21.92 -4.58
C VAL A 313 -12.17 23.31 -3.97
N ASP A 314 -13.37 23.62 -3.52
CA ASP A 314 -13.66 24.84 -2.77
C ASP A 314 -12.86 24.84 -1.46
N SER A 315 -12.17 25.96 -1.21
CA SER A 315 -11.25 26.12 -0.07
C SER A 315 -11.66 27.28 0.85
N GLY A 316 -12.83 27.89 0.61
CA GLY A 316 -13.40 28.94 1.45
C GLY A 316 -14.05 28.40 2.75
N TRP A 317 -14.13 29.25 3.77
CA TRP A 317 -14.79 28.93 5.06
C TRP A 317 -16.32 28.98 5.00
N PHE A 318 -16.87 29.69 4.02
CA PHE A 318 -18.29 29.85 3.81
C PHE A 318 -18.53 30.25 2.35
N TYR A 319 -19.73 29.98 1.86
CA TYR A 319 -20.19 30.57 0.62
C TYR A 319 -20.83 31.93 0.89
N GLU A 320 -20.52 32.92 0.07
CA GLU A 320 -21.09 34.25 0.23
C GLU A 320 -22.57 34.29 -0.18
N ARG A 321 -23.32 35.25 0.37
CA ARG A 321 -24.75 35.46 0.03
C ARG A 321 -24.97 35.60 -1.48
N ASP A 322 -24.05 36.30 -2.12
CA ASP A 322 -23.99 36.53 -3.56
C ASP A 322 -24.11 35.24 -4.37
N PHE A 323 -23.45 34.17 -3.92
CA PHE A 323 -23.39 32.89 -4.62
C PHE A 323 -24.76 32.24 -4.57
N TYR A 324 -25.36 32.18 -3.38
CA TYR A 324 -26.71 31.65 -3.18
C TYR A 324 -27.75 32.38 -4.02
N GLU A 325 -27.71 33.72 -4.07
CA GLU A 325 -28.63 34.52 -4.89
C GLU A 325 -28.43 34.26 -6.39
N ALA A 326 -27.18 34.12 -6.84
CA ALA A 326 -26.87 33.81 -8.23
C ALA A 326 -27.44 32.45 -8.66
N THR A 327 -27.45 31.44 -7.79
CA THR A 327 -27.96 30.09 -8.13
C THR A 327 -29.42 30.08 -8.57
N LEU A 328 -30.24 31.07 -8.16
CA LEU A 328 -31.65 31.18 -8.57
C LEU A 328 -31.84 31.33 -10.08
N LYS A 329 -30.83 31.86 -10.78
CA LYS A 329 -30.83 31.99 -12.25
C LYS A 329 -30.24 30.78 -12.96
N GLN A 330 -29.77 29.77 -12.21
CA GLN A 330 -29.10 28.57 -12.72
C GLN A 330 -27.96 28.89 -13.72
N PRO A 331 -27.05 29.83 -13.41
CA PRO A 331 -25.94 30.15 -14.30
C PRO A 331 -25.00 28.94 -14.43
N HIS A 332 -24.23 28.89 -15.51
CA HIS A 332 -23.18 27.89 -15.63
C HIS A 332 -22.10 28.17 -14.57
N PRO A 333 -21.54 27.16 -13.87
CA PRO A 333 -20.56 27.38 -12.79
C PRO A 333 -19.36 28.25 -13.20
N LYS A 334 -18.87 28.11 -14.43
CA LYS A 334 -17.79 28.93 -14.99
C LYS A 334 -18.11 30.42 -15.06
N ASP A 335 -19.37 30.81 -15.18
CA ASP A 335 -19.78 32.21 -15.27
C ASP A 335 -19.69 32.91 -13.90
N ILE A 336 -19.75 32.13 -12.81
CA ILE A 336 -19.75 32.61 -11.44
C ILE A 336 -18.51 32.16 -10.63
N GLN A 337 -17.60 31.38 -11.21
CA GLN A 337 -16.38 30.88 -10.55
C GLN A 337 -15.52 32.00 -9.95
N GLY A 338 -15.60 33.21 -10.51
CA GLY A 338 -14.93 34.41 -10.01
C GLY A 338 -15.31 34.80 -8.58
N ARG A 339 -16.45 34.32 -8.08
CA ARG A 339 -16.96 34.53 -6.71
C ARG A 339 -16.48 33.47 -5.72
N MET A 340 -15.95 32.35 -6.21
CA MET A 340 -15.57 31.20 -5.40
C MET A 340 -14.06 31.19 -5.17
N ASP A 341 -13.67 30.69 -4.01
CA ASP A 341 -12.28 30.42 -3.65
C ASP A 341 -12.03 28.91 -3.73
N PHE A 342 -11.28 28.50 -4.75
CA PHE A 342 -10.94 27.12 -5.05
C PHE A 342 -9.44 27.00 -5.32
N VAL A 343 -8.91 25.78 -5.20
CA VAL A 343 -7.46 25.51 -5.18
C VAL A 343 -6.71 26.11 -6.38
N GLU A 344 -7.25 26.05 -7.60
CA GLU A 344 -6.61 26.61 -8.79
C GLU A 344 -6.27 28.11 -8.64
N ARG A 345 -7.14 28.86 -7.95
CA ARG A 345 -6.95 30.30 -7.73
C ARG A 345 -5.86 30.64 -6.72
N ARG A 346 -5.43 29.64 -5.95
CA ARG A 346 -4.40 29.77 -4.92
C ARG A 346 -3.02 29.33 -5.40
N LEU A 347 -2.94 28.73 -6.61
CA LEU A 347 -1.68 28.32 -7.25
C LEU A 347 -0.67 29.47 -7.33
N GLY A 348 0.61 29.13 -7.19
CA GLY A 348 1.70 30.11 -7.14
C GLY A 348 1.99 30.69 -5.76
N SER A 349 1.25 30.26 -4.73
CA SER A 349 1.49 30.66 -3.33
C SER A 349 1.39 29.47 -2.37
N VAL A 350 1.77 29.67 -1.09
CA VAL A 350 1.60 28.66 -0.03
C VAL A 350 0.12 28.29 0.18
N ALA A 351 -0.81 29.20 -0.18
CA ALA A 351 -2.23 28.95 -0.07
C ALA A 351 -2.71 27.81 -0.98
N ALA A 352 -1.92 27.41 -1.98
CA ALA A 352 -2.21 26.25 -2.82
C ALA A 352 -2.23 24.92 -2.04
N VAL A 353 -1.53 24.84 -0.89
CA VAL A 353 -1.38 23.62 -0.08
C VAL A 353 -1.83 23.79 1.37
N ARG A 354 -2.11 25.01 1.81
CA ARG A 354 -2.41 25.36 3.22
C ARG A 354 -3.43 26.50 3.28
N GLY A 355 -3.99 26.74 4.46
CA GLY A 355 -5.04 27.73 4.71
C GLY A 355 -6.40 27.34 4.10
N TYR A 356 -6.70 26.05 3.98
CA TYR A 356 -7.98 25.59 3.45
C TYR A 356 -9.09 25.81 4.49
N GLY A 357 -10.27 26.17 4.02
CA GLY A 357 -11.49 26.23 4.83
C GLY A 357 -12.41 25.04 4.55
N PHE A 358 -13.44 24.93 5.37
CA PHE A 358 -14.55 24.01 5.18
C PHE A 358 -15.85 24.68 5.64
N THR A 359 -16.99 24.29 5.08
CA THR A 359 -18.28 24.95 5.33
C THR A 359 -19.11 24.27 6.43
N HIS A 360 -18.95 22.97 6.62
CA HIS A 360 -19.70 22.17 7.58
C HIS A 360 -18.75 21.34 8.42
N ASP A 361 -18.93 21.43 9.73
CA ASP A 361 -18.22 20.61 10.70
C ASP A 361 -18.92 19.25 10.88
N CYS A 362 -18.19 18.25 11.35
CA CYS A 362 -18.71 16.97 11.78
C CYS A 362 -18.25 16.66 13.21
N ASN A 363 -18.99 15.79 13.91
CA ASN A 363 -18.62 15.36 15.25
C ASN A 363 -17.44 14.35 15.24
N ALA A 364 -17.39 13.51 14.20
CA ALA A 364 -16.27 12.63 13.91
C ALA A 364 -16.23 12.31 12.41
N LEU A 365 -15.04 11.99 11.88
CA LEU A 365 -14.85 11.59 10.48
C LEU A 365 -15.51 10.25 10.14
N ASP A 366 -15.67 9.40 11.13
CA ASP A 366 -16.19 8.04 11.07
C ASP A 366 -17.58 7.89 11.72
N ASP A 367 -18.32 9.00 11.88
CA ASP A 367 -19.68 9.01 12.44
C ASP A 367 -20.70 8.39 11.47
N GLY A 368 -20.64 7.07 11.31
CA GLY A 368 -21.44 6.30 10.36
C GLY A 368 -21.38 4.80 10.62
N PRO A 369 -22.14 3.99 9.86
CA PRO A 369 -22.10 2.54 9.99
C PRO A 369 -20.73 1.99 9.54
N ALA A 370 -20.09 1.20 10.42
CA ALA A 370 -18.76 0.63 10.17
C ALA A 370 -18.66 -0.23 8.89
N LEU A 371 -19.76 -0.90 8.52
CA LEU A 371 -19.84 -1.74 7.32
C LEU A 371 -21.12 -1.47 6.54
N SER A 372 -21.02 -1.55 5.22
CA SER A 372 -22.20 -1.47 4.37
C SER A 372 -23.09 -2.71 4.57
N ALA A 373 -24.41 -2.52 4.59
CA ALA A 373 -25.37 -3.62 4.65
C ALA A 373 -25.18 -4.63 3.49
N TYR A 374 -24.65 -4.17 2.35
CA TYR A 374 -24.32 -5.05 1.23
C TYR A 374 -23.26 -6.11 1.59
N LYS A 375 -22.29 -5.78 2.45
CA LYS A 375 -21.26 -6.72 2.91
C LYS A 375 -21.79 -7.70 3.96
N THR A 376 -22.82 -7.32 4.72
CA THR A 376 -23.41 -8.17 5.77
C THR A 376 -24.45 -9.16 5.26
N LEU A 377 -25.04 -8.91 4.08
CA LEU A 377 -25.99 -9.83 3.45
C LEU A 377 -25.24 -10.92 2.67
N GLU A 378 -25.52 -12.18 2.98
CA GLU A 378 -24.80 -13.32 2.40
C GLU A 378 -25.24 -13.61 0.96
N THR A 379 -26.55 -13.73 0.72
CA THR A 379 -27.07 -14.18 -0.58
C THR A 379 -27.47 -13.03 -1.50
N MET A 380 -27.43 -13.29 -2.81
CA MET A 380 -27.94 -12.33 -3.80
C MET A 380 -29.45 -12.07 -3.66
N ILE A 381 -30.21 -13.06 -3.19
CA ILE A 381 -31.64 -12.92 -2.92
C ILE A 381 -31.86 -11.93 -1.77
N ASP A 382 -31.08 -12.04 -0.69
CA ASP A 382 -31.18 -11.13 0.45
C ASP A 382 -30.79 -9.70 0.05
N LYS A 383 -29.73 -9.55 -0.76
CA LYS A 383 -29.31 -8.26 -1.31
C LYS A 383 -30.41 -7.61 -2.16
N MET A 384 -31.03 -8.39 -3.05
CA MET A 384 -32.14 -7.92 -3.89
C MET A 384 -33.35 -7.53 -3.04
N ASN A 385 -33.74 -8.37 -2.09
CA ASN A 385 -34.86 -8.09 -1.19
C ASN A 385 -34.60 -6.85 -0.34
N GLY A 386 -33.37 -6.70 0.18
CA GLY A 386 -32.94 -5.51 0.93
C GLY A 386 -33.03 -4.23 0.08
N GLN A 387 -32.56 -4.28 -1.16
CA GLN A 387 -32.67 -3.16 -2.11
C GLN A 387 -34.13 -2.78 -2.38
N LEU A 388 -35.02 -3.75 -2.64
CA LEU A 388 -36.44 -3.49 -2.89
C LEU A 388 -37.17 -2.97 -1.65
N ALA A 389 -36.89 -3.56 -0.48
CA ALA A 389 -37.47 -3.12 0.78
C ALA A 389 -37.07 -1.68 1.12
N LEU A 390 -35.80 -1.31 0.91
CA LEU A 390 -35.35 0.07 1.05
C LEU A 390 -36.05 0.98 0.05
N GLY A 391 -36.13 0.58 -1.22
CA GLY A 391 -36.85 1.32 -2.25
C GLY A 391 -38.31 1.61 -1.88
N GLN A 392 -39.02 0.65 -1.27
CA GLN A 392 -40.43 0.82 -0.88
C GLN A 392 -40.62 1.88 0.22
N ARG A 393 -39.60 2.10 1.05
CA ARG A 393 -39.62 3.09 2.12
C ARG A 393 -39.27 4.49 1.64
N LEU A 394 -38.51 4.61 0.55
CA LEU A 394 -37.98 5.88 0.07
C LEU A 394 -38.95 6.56 -0.89
N ARG A 395 -39.42 7.76 -0.51
CA ARG A 395 -40.30 8.60 -1.34
C ARG A 395 -39.70 8.94 -2.71
N GLY A 396 -38.37 9.08 -2.79
CA GLY A 396 -37.66 9.43 -4.02
C GLY A 396 -37.45 8.26 -5.00
N VAL A 397 -37.85 7.03 -4.65
CA VAL A 397 -37.55 5.83 -5.43
C VAL A 397 -38.83 5.20 -5.99
N ASN A 398 -38.90 5.05 -7.32
CA ASN A 398 -39.96 4.27 -7.96
C ASN A 398 -39.57 2.78 -7.97
N VAL A 399 -39.99 2.04 -6.96
CA VAL A 399 -39.65 0.61 -6.81
C VAL A 399 -40.06 -0.24 -8.00
N ARG A 400 -41.18 0.08 -8.66
CA ARG A 400 -41.63 -0.68 -9.83
C ARG A 400 -40.64 -0.56 -10.98
N GLN A 401 -40.05 0.62 -11.17
CA GLN A 401 -38.99 0.84 -12.16
C GLN A 401 -37.67 0.18 -11.76
N VAL A 402 -37.32 0.20 -10.46
CA VAL A 402 -36.11 -0.48 -9.96
C VAL A 402 -36.24 -1.99 -10.19
N ALA A 403 -37.35 -2.60 -9.76
CA ALA A 403 -37.60 -4.03 -9.93
C ALA A 403 -37.61 -4.43 -11.42
N SER A 404 -38.26 -3.65 -12.29
CA SER A 404 -38.29 -3.96 -13.72
C SER A 404 -36.93 -3.82 -14.39
N SER A 405 -36.10 -2.88 -13.94
CA SER A 405 -34.74 -2.70 -14.46
C SER A 405 -33.85 -3.87 -14.05
N VAL A 406 -33.92 -4.31 -12.79
CA VAL A 406 -33.15 -5.47 -12.29
C VAL A 406 -33.47 -6.73 -13.09
N VAL A 407 -34.76 -7.04 -13.31
CA VAL A 407 -35.20 -8.22 -14.09
C VAL A 407 -34.83 -8.15 -15.58
N ARG A 408 -34.60 -6.95 -16.13
CA ARG A 408 -34.22 -6.77 -17.54
C ARG A 408 -32.72 -6.83 -17.78
N SER A 409 -31.91 -6.52 -16.77
CA SER A 409 -30.46 -6.40 -16.88
C SER A 409 -29.70 -7.60 -16.30
N HIS A 410 -30.36 -8.42 -15.49
CA HIS A 410 -29.91 -9.73 -15.01
C HIS A 410 -30.86 -10.81 -15.53
#